data_AF-A0A849RRT3-F1
#
_entry.id   AF-A0A849RRT3-F1
#
_cell.length_a   1.000
_cell.length_b   1.000
_cell.length_c   1.000
_cell.angle_alpha   90.00
_cell.angle_beta   90.00
_cell.angle_gamma   90.00
#
_symmetry.space_group_name_H-M   'P 1'
#
loop_
_entity.id
_entity.type
_entity.pdbx_description
1 polymer ?
#
loop_
_entity_poly.entity_id
_entity_poly.type
_entity_poly.pdbx_seq_one_letter_code
_entity_poly.pdbx_strand_id
1 'polypeptide(L)'
;MSTGLLIVGHGSRDSSANVEFEALVAAYRATRPDIEVAHGYVELARPSLATALRDLAQRADSVVVLPLFLFAAGHVKNDIPLALSQARQDFPSIRFTVTNALGVHPNLVELAFERARTALEGARETAKTAVVVVGRGASDPDANGDFCKVVRLLAEGREIGWVVPCFIGVTRPLLEETVELVARARPERIVVVPYFLFGGRLISKIREQVESFQARYPWIKTELTPYLGSDDRLLRLMDERFSEAMVGERPLPCDTCHYRVPVSAVIQNVGGLNALLWSLRHGFTHAQAMPHVHAHRPLAKHVLVCGNADCADAGSITLIATLRRLLKETGRELDIRVTKTSCMGRCGEGPTVAVYPDGIWYRGVKETDAKELVEEHLLGDRLVSRLVDNIMQ
;
A
#
# COMPACT_ATOMS: atom_id res chain seq x y z
N MET A 1 -2.01 -0.16 36.03
CA MET A 1 -3.09 -0.60 35.13
C MET A 1 -2.62 -1.89 34.49
N SER A 2 -3.40 -2.96 34.65
CA SER A 2 -3.13 -4.25 34.03
C SER A 2 -3.64 -4.24 32.59
N THR A 3 -2.81 -4.68 31.65
CA THR A 3 -3.20 -4.84 30.25
C THR A 3 -3.23 -6.32 29.89
N GLY A 4 -4.39 -6.78 29.42
CA GLY A 4 -4.55 -8.09 28.81
C GLY A 4 -4.45 -8.00 27.30
N LEU A 5 -3.83 -9.02 26.68
CA LEU A 5 -3.79 -9.21 25.23
C LEU A 5 -4.68 -10.40 24.85
N LEU A 6 -5.68 -10.17 24.00
CA LEU A 6 -6.49 -11.21 23.40
C LEU A 6 -6.07 -11.45 21.94
N ILE A 7 -5.44 -12.59 21.67
CA ILE A 7 -5.10 -13.01 20.31
C ILE A 7 -6.31 -13.73 19.69
N VAL A 8 -6.81 -13.20 18.59
CA VAL A 8 -8.04 -13.70 17.95
C VAL A 8 -7.71 -14.47 16.69
N GLY A 9 -8.02 -15.77 16.69
CA GLY A 9 -7.97 -16.61 15.50
C GLY A 9 -9.33 -16.74 14.82
N HIS A 10 -9.35 -17.21 13.57
CA HIS A 10 -10.61 -17.58 12.91
C HIS A 10 -11.24 -18.80 13.57
N GLY A 11 -10.42 -19.80 13.92
CA GLY A 11 -10.84 -21.13 14.38
C GLY A 11 -11.09 -22.09 13.23
N SER A 12 -10.80 -23.37 13.45
CA SER A 12 -10.91 -24.43 12.45
C SER A 12 -11.69 -25.62 12.98
N ARG A 13 -12.41 -26.30 12.08
CA ARG A 13 -13.00 -27.63 12.37
C ARG A 13 -11.93 -28.72 12.45
N ASP A 14 -10.75 -28.45 11.90
CA ASP A 14 -9.59 -29.32 12.00
C ASP A 14 -8.82 -28.98 13.27
N SER A 15 -8.78 -29.91 14.21
CA SER A 15 -8.13 -29.71 15.51
C SER A 15 -6.63 -29.46 15.39
N SER A 16 -5.97 -29.98 14.36
CA SER A 16 -4.53 -29.76 14.13
C SER A 16 -4.18 -28.28 13.98
N ALA A 17 -4.99 -27.54 13.20
CA ALA A 17 -4.81 -26.11 12.99
C ALA A 17 -5.04 -25.29 14.27
N ASN A 18 -5.98 -25.71 15.13
CA ASN A 18 -6.21 -25.05 16.42
C ASN A 18 -5.03 -25.31 17.38
N VAL A 19 -4.46 -26.52 17.38
CA VAL A 19 -3.26 -26.85 18.18
C VAL A 19 -2.06 -26.01 17.74
N GLU A 20 -1.84 -25.83 16.43
CA GLU A 20 -0.76 -24.96 15.93
C GLU A 20 -0.96 -23.49 16.35
N PHE A 21 -2.19 -23.00 16.30
CA PHE A 21 -2.54 -21.66 16.78
C PHE A 21 -2.29 -21.50 18.29
N GLU A 22 -2.75 -22.44 19.10
CA GLU A 22 -2.55 -22.42 20.55
C GLU A 22 -1.07 -22.54 20.93
N ALA A 23 -0.29 -23.32 20.18
CA ALA A 23 1.15 -23.40 20.35
C ALA A 23 1.84 -22.06 20.05
N LEU A 24 1.42 -21.35 18.99
CA LEU A 24 1.93 -20.01 18.69
C LEU A 24 1.58 -19.01 19.80
N VAL A 25 0.34 -19.04 20.31
CA VAL A 25 -0.09 -18.21 21.44
C VAL A 25 0.74 -18.52 22.68
N ALA A 26 1.00 -19.79 22.98
CA ALA A 26 1.84 -20.20 24.10
C ALA A 26 3.29 -19.71 23.94
N ALA A 27 3.85 -19.79 22.73
CA ALA A 27 5.18 -19.25 22.42
C ALA A 27 5.24 -17.73 22.62
N TYR A 28 4.23 -16.99 22.13
CA TYR A 28 4.16 -15.54 22.33
C TYR A 28 3.96 -15.16 23.81
N ARG A 29 3.14 -15.92 24.55
CA ARG A 29 2.98 -15.73 26.00
C ARG A 29 4.31 -15.91 26.73
N ALA A 30 5.14 -16.86 26.33
CA ALA A 30 6.45 -17.08 26.93
C ALA A 30 7.41 -15.89 26.70
N THR A 31 7.26 -15.14 25.61
CA THR A 31 8.07 -13.94 25.36
C THR A 31 7.61 -12.69 26.13
N ARG A 32 6.42 -12.75 26.74
CA ARG A 32 5.75 -11.61 27.38
C ARG A 32 5.12 -12.00 28.74
N PRO A 33 5.95 -12.31 29.77
CA PRO A 33 5.46 -12.71 31.08
C PRO A 33 4.83 -11.55 31.88
N ASP A 34 5.02 -10.32 31.42
CA ASP A 34 4.55 -9.07 32.02
C ASP A 34 3.08 -8.75 31.74
N ILE A 35 2.47 -9.41 30.75
CA ILE A 35 1.08 -9.18 30.34
C ILE A 35 0.27 -10.46 30.35
N GLU A 36 -1.04 -10.31 30.55
CA GLU A 36 -1.93 -11.45 30.48
C GLU A 36 -2.33 -11.75 29.03
N VAL A 37 -1.70 -12.75 28.42
CA VAL A 37 -2.03 -13.18 27.06
C VAL A 37 -3.10 -14.26 27.08
N ALA A 38 -4.25 -14.03 26.45
CA ALA A 38 -5.31 -15.01 26.22
C ALA A 38 -5.57 -15.16 24.71
N HIS A 39 -6.38 -16.16 24.34
CA HIS A 39 -6.83 -16.33 22.96
C HIS A 39 -8.33 -16.57 22.87
N GLY A 40 -8.88 -16.37 21.68
CA GLY A 40 -10.25 -16.70 21.36
C GLY A 40 -10.44 -16.86 19.86
N TYR A 41 -11.59 -17.40 19.48
CA TYR A 41 -11.92 -17.68 18.09
C TYR A 41 -13.17 -16.95 17.65
N VAL A 42 -13.15 -16.37 16.45
CA VAL A 42 -14.35 -15.76 15.85
C VAL A 42 -15.41 -16.83 15.62
N GLU A 43 -15.02 -18.00 15.11
CA GLU A 43 -15.93 -19.12 14.85
C GLU A 43 -15.26 -20.49 15.05
N LEU A 44 -16.04 -21.57 14.93
CA LEU A 44 -15.60 -22.98 14.77
C LEU A 44 -14.80 -23.63 15.91
N ALA A 45 -14.25 -22.86 16.85
CA ALA A 45 -13.46 -23.34 17.98
C ALA A 45 -13.82 -22.58 19.27
N ARG A 46 -13.28 -23.02 20.40
CA ARG A 46 -13.53 -22.42 21.72
C ARG A 46 -12.20 -22.08 22.41
N PRO A 47 -12.15 -21.02 23.23
CA PRO A 47 -13.27 -20.15 23.62
C PRO A 47 -13.71 -19.21 22.48
N SER A 48 -15.00 -18.83 22.46
CA SER A 48 -15.50 -17.86 21.48
C SER A 48 -14.93 -16.48 21.78
N LEU A 49 -14.84 -15.62 20.76
CA LEU A 49 -14.38 -14.24 20.90
C LEU A 49 -15.13 -13.50 22.01
N ALA A 50 -16.46 -13.66 22.07
CA ALA A 50 -17.28 -13.03 23.10
C ALA A 50 -16.93 -13.53 24.50
N THR A 51 -16.79 -14.85 24.70
CA THR A 51 -16.42 -15.41 26.01
C THR A 51 -15.02 -14.96 26.42
N ALA A 52 -14.04 -15.07 25.53
CA ALA A 52 -12.66 -14.69 25.81
C ALA A 52 -12.52 -13.19 26.13
N LEU A 53 -13.27 -12.31 25.46
CA LEU A 53 -13.32 -10.88 25.77
C LEU A 53 -13.85 -10.64 27.19
N ARG A 54 -14.96 -11.28 27.58
CA ARG A 54 -15.53 -11.09 28.92
C ARG A 54 -14.60 -11.61 30.00
N ASP A 55 -14.05 -12.80 29.82
CA ASP A 55 -13.16 -13.43 30.80
C ASP A 55 -11.87 -12.60 31.02
N LEU A 56 -11.35 -11.97 29.97
CA LEU A 56 -10.18 -11.10 30.08
C LEU A 56 -10.55 -9.72 30.67
N ALA A 57 -11.70 -9.15 30.29
CA ALA A 57 -12.18 -7.87 30.82
C ALA A 57 -12.47 -7.90 32.33
N GLN A 58 -12.76 -9.06 32.91
CA GLN A 58 -12.92 -9.22 34.36
C GLN A 58 -11.59 -9.15 35.13
N ARG A 59 -10.45 -9.32 34.45
CA ARG A 59 -9.13 -9.52 35.08
C ARG A 59 -8.10 -8.47 34.68
N ALA A 60 -8.45 -7.58 33.73
CA ALA A 60 -7.58 -6.52 33.24
C ALA A 60 -8.29 -5.16 33.21
N ASP A 61 -7.55 -4.07 33.43
CA ASP A 61 -8.06 -2.69 33.32
C ASP A 61 -8.17 -2.23 31.85
N SER A 62 -7.41 -2.87 30.96
CA SER A 62 -7.41 -2.62 29.53
C SER A 62 -7.19 -3.91 28.76
N VAL A 63 -7.84 -4.01 27.59
CA VAL A 63 -7.76 -5.19 26.71
C VAL A 63 -7.35 -4.74 25.32
N VAL A 64 -6.23 -5.29 24.84
CA VAL A 64 -5.79 -5.17 23.45
C VAL A 64 -6.20 -6.42 22.70
N VAL A 65 -6.92 -6.26 21.60
CA VAL A 65 -7.36 -7.34 20.71
C VAL A 65 -6.46 -7.36 19.50
N LEU A 66 -5.75 -8.46 19.29
CA LEU A 66 -4.87 -8.68 18.15
C LEU A 66 -5.51 -9.71 17.20
N PRO A 67 -6.05 -9.28 16.05
CA PRO A 67 -6.56 -10.19 15.03
C PRO A 67 -5.39 -10.91 14.36
N LEU A 68 -5.21 -12.21 14.62
CA LEU A 68 -4.20 -13.04 13.97
C LEU A 68 -4.70 -13.52 12.60
N PHE A 69 -4.90 -12.56 11.70
CA PHE A 69 -5.35 -12.75 10.33
C PHE A 69 -4.31 -12.17 9.38
N LEU A 70 -4.04 -12.88 8.27
CA LEU A 70 -3.11 -12.39 7.25
C LEU A 70 -3.61 -11.09 6.60
N PHE A 71 -4.92 -10.97 6.35
CA PHE A 71 -5.54 -9.80 5.75
C PHE A 71 -6.86 -9.47 6.42
N ALA A 72 -7.24 -8.20 6.43
CA ALA A 72 -8.50 -7.75 6.99
C ALA A 72 -9.65 -7.96 5.98
N ALA A 73 -10.56 -8.86 6.31
CA ALA A 73 -11.81 -9.10 5.58
C ALA A 73 -13.01 -9.03 6.55
N GLY A 74 -14.15 -9.63 6.20
CA GLY A 74 -15.39 -9.58 6.99
C GLY A 74 -15.21 -9.81 8.50
N HIS A 75 -14.45 -10.82 8.92
CA HIS A 75 -14.22 -11.07 10.35
C HIS A 75 -13.51 -9.94 11.09
N VAL A 76 -12.51 -9.32 10.46
CA VAL A 76 -11.76 -8.22 11.05
C VAL A 76 -12.54 -6.90 10.94
N LYS A 77 -13.23 -6.68 9.81
CA LYS A 77 -13.95 -5.44 9.52
C LYS A 77 -15.33 -5.35 10.19
N ASN A 78 -15.96 -6.49 10.50
CA ASN A 78 -17.33 -6.55 11.02
C ASN A 78 -17.45 -7.31 12.35
N ASP A 79 -17.06 -8.58 12.39
CA ASP A 79 -17.36 -9.46 13.53
C ASP A 79 -16.62 -9.07 14.81
N ILE A 80 -15.31 -8.76 14.69
CA ILE A 80 -14.51 -8.27 15.82
C ILE A 80 -15.05 -6.92 16.34
N PRO A 81 -15.29 -5.90 15.48
CA PRO A 81 -15.93 -4.65 15.91
C PRO A 81 -17.30 -4.85 16.57
N LEU A 82 -18.12 -5.77 16.08
CA LEU A 82 -19.43 -6.07 16.67
C LEU A 82 -19.28 -6.67 18.08
N ALA A 83 -18.42 -7.67 18.25
CA ALA A 83 -18.14 -8.28 19.54
C ALA A 83 -17.58 -7.26 20.55
N LEU A 84 -16.74 -6.35 20.09
CA LEU A 84 -16.18 -5.27 20.89
C LEU A 84 -17.19 -4.19 21.27
N SER A 85 -18.12 -3.87 20.36
CA SER A 85 -19.22 -2.95 20.66
C SER A 85 -20.04 -3.48 21.85
N GLN A 86 -20.35 -4.78 21.85
CA GLN A 86 -21.02 -5.42 22.97
C GLN A 86 -20.16 -5.43 24.24
N ALA A 87 -18.87 -5.80 24.13
CA ALA A 87 -17.97 -5.83 25.29
C ALA A 87 -17.81 -4.44 25.95
N ARG A 88 -17.81 -3.36 25.16
CA ARG A 88 -17.78 -1.98 25.66
C ARG A 88 -19.05 -1.58 26.41
N GLN A 89 -20.21 -2.14 26.03
CA GLN A 89 -21.46 -1.94 26.76
C GLN A 89 -21.47 -2.73 28.06
N ASP A 90 -21.01 -3.99 28.02
CA ASP A 90 -20.96 -4.88 29.17
C ASP A 90 -19.93 -4.39 30.22
N PHE A 91 -18.82 -3.76 29.79
CA PHE A 91 -17.70 -3.32 30.63
C PHE A 91 -17.26 -1.86 30.34
N PRO A 92 -18.04 -0.85 30.75
CA PRO A 92 -17.80 0.55 30.40
C PRO A 92 -16.55 1.17 31.02
N SER A 93 -16.03 0.59 32.11
CA SER A 93 -14.80 1.02 32.77
C SER A 93 -13.52 0.48 32.10
N ILE A 94 -13.64 -0.49 31.19
CA ILE A 94 -12.50 -1.16 30.56
C ILE A 94 -12.17 -0.53 29.22
N ARG A 95 -10.89 -0.25 28.99
CA ARG A 95 -10.42 0.27 27.70
C ARG A 95 -10.17 -0.88 26.72
N PHE A 96 -10.93 -0.93 25.63
CA PHE A 96 -10.72 -1.88 24.54
C PHE A 96 -10.04 -1.23 23.32
N THR A 97 -8.88 -1.75 22.94
CA THR A 97 -8.12 -1.33 21.75
C THR A 97 -7.94 -2.52 20.80
N VAL A 98 -7.99 -2.27 19.50
CA VAL A 98 -7.81 -3.30 18.47
C VAL A 98 -6.59 -2.93 17.65
N THR A 99 -5.71 -3.90 17.41
CA THR A 99 -4.58 -3.73 16.50
C THR A 99 -5.05 -3.84 15.05
N ASN A 100 -4.20 -3.42 14.12
CA ASN A 100 -4.35 -3.88 12.74
C ASN A 100 -4.18 -5.41 12.68
N ALA A 101 -4.75 -6.05 11.64
CA ALA A 101 -4.38 -7.41 11.28
C ALA A 101 -2.89 -7.48 10.88
N LEU A 102 -2.36 -8.67 10.61
CA LEU A 102 -0.96 -8.82 10.22
C LEU A 102 -0.63 -8.00 8.95
N GLY A 103 -1.49 -8.14 7.94
CA GLY A 103 -1.49 -7.33 6.73
C GLY A 103 -0.26 -7.51 5.84
N VAL A 104 0.00 -6.50 5.01
CA VAL A 104 1.21 -6.42 4.19
C VAL A 104 2.37 -6.00 5.10
N HIS A 105 3.26 -6.94 5.41
CA HIS A 105 4.36 -6.72 6.35
C HIS A 105 5.69 -7.33 5.88
N PRO A 106 6.84 -6.61 6.01
CA PRO A 106 8.15 -7.11 5.59
C PRO A 106 8.49 -8.49 6.15
N ASN A 107 8.27 -8.72 7.45
CA ASN A 107 8.55 -10.01 8.10
C ASN A 107 7.80 -11.19 7.44
N LEU A 108 6.58 -10.98 6.94
CA LEU A 108 5.80 -12.03 6.27
C LEU A 108 6.25 -12.24 4.82
N VAL A 109 6.60 -11.16 4.12
CA VAL A 109 7.17 -11.24 2.76
C VAL A 109 8.49 -12.02 2.80
N GLU A 110 9.37 -11.69 3.74
CA GLU A 110 10.64 -12.39 3.92
C GLU A 110 10.45 -13.84 4.37
N LEU A 111 9.46 -14.12 5.24
CA LEU A 111 9.14 -15.48 5.64
C LEU A 111 8.64 -16.32 4.46
N ALA A 112 7.71 -15.78 3.65
CA ALA A 112 7.21 -16.44 2.46
C ALA A 112 8.33 -16.70 1.44
N PHE A 113 9.23 -15.73 1.24
CA PHE A 113 10.39 -15.92 0.41
C PHE A 113 11.33 -17.00 0.96
N GLU A 114 11.57 -17.05 2.27
CA GLU A 114 12.40 -18.08 2.88
C GLU A 114 11.83 -19.49 2.63
N ARG A 115 10.50 -19.66 2.69
CA ARG A 115 9.85 -20.93 2.32
C ARG A 115 10.05 -21.27 0.84
N ALA A 116 10.02 -20.27 -0.04
CA ALA A 116 10.27 -20.45 -1.46
C ALA A 116 11.75 -20.75 -1.77
N ARG A 117 12.68 -20.09 -1.07
CA ARG A 117 14.14 -20.13 -1.30
C ARG A 117 14.66 -21.57 -1.27
N THR A 118 14.25 -22.35 -0.26
CA THR A 118 14.66 -23.76 -0.13
C THR A 118 14.34 -24.60 -1.38
N ALA A 119 13.20 -24.34 -2.04
CA ALA A 119 12.82 -25.04 -3.27
C ALA A 119 13.49 -24.44 -4.53
N LEU A 120 13.94 -23.19 -4.45
CA LEU A 120 14.61 -22.47 -5.54
C LEU A 120 16.11 -22.77 -5.63
N GLU A 121 16.80 -23.09 -4.52
CA GLU A 121 18.25 -23.35 -4.48
C GLU A 121 18.74 -24.48 -5.39
N GLY A 122 17.85 -25.39 -5.79
CA GLY A 122 18.16 -26.46 -6.74
C GLY A 122 17.94 -26.11 -8.22
N ALA A 123 17.60 -24.87 -8.56
CA ALA A 123 17.26 -24.47 -9.93
C ALA A 123 18.50 -24.00 -10.71
N ARG A 124 18.73 -24.57 -11.91
CA ARG A 124 19.85 -24.18 -12.79
C ARG A 124 19.62 -22.84 -13.50
N GLU A 125 18.36 -22.51 -13.80
CA GLU A 125 17.95 -21.26 -14.48
C GLU A 125 16.69 -20.68 -13.81
N THR A 126 16.82 -19.48 -13.27
CA THR A 126 15.72 -18.74 -12.61
C THR A 126 14.63 -18.33 -13.58
N ALA A 127 14.97 -18.07 -14.85
CA ALA A 127 14.04 -17.70 -15.92
C ALA A 127 13.05 -18.81 -16.33
N LYS A 128 13.38 -20.08 -16.04
CA LYS A 128 12.51 -21.24 -16.33
C LYS A 128 11.81 -21.80 -15.09
N THR A 129 11.85 -21.06 -13.98
CA THR A 129 11.19 -21.41 -12.74
C THR A 129 10.04 -20.45 -12.47
N ALA A 130 8.84 -21.00 -12.33
CA ALA A 130 7.66 -20.26 -11.91
C ALA A 130 7.41 -20.47 -10.41
N VAL A 131 7.07 -19.41 -9.69
CA VAL A 131 6.65 -19.44 -8.30
C VAL A 131 5.17 -19.07 -8.24
N VAL A 132 4.33 -20.00 -7.81
CA VAL A 132 2.88 -19.81 -7.66
C VAL A 132 2.58 -19.64 -6.18
N VAL A 133 2.20 -18.43 -5.78
CA VAL A 133 1.85 -18.14 -4.38
C VAL A 133 0.35 -18.31 -4.21
N VAL A 134 -0.06 -19.16 -3.27
CA VAL A 134 -1.46 -19.56 -3.09
C VAL A 134 -2.03 -18.94 -1.82
N GLY A 135 -3.04 -18.09 -1.98
CA GLY A 135 -3.84 -17.55 -0.87
C GLY A 135 -5.16 -18.29 -0.68
N ARG A 136 -5.84 -18.03 0.45
CA ARG A 136 -7.21 -18.53 0.68
C ARG A 136 -8.22 -17.92 -0.31
N GLY A 137 -8.09 -16.62 -0.54
CA GLY A 137 -9.09 -15.78 -1.21
C GLY A 137 -10.18 -15.28 -0.25
N ALA A 138 -10.70 -14.09 -0.51
CA ALA A 138 -11.78 -13.47 0.24
C ALA A 138 -12.84 -12.87 -0.71
N SER A 139 -14.06 -12.68 -0.21
CA SER A 139 -15.07 -11.88 -0.91
C SER A 139 -14.75 -10.39 -0.87
N ASP A 140 -13.88 -9.99 0.07
CA ASP A 140 -13.40 -8.62 0.23
C ASP A 140 -12.28 -8.32 -0.80
N PRO A 141 -12.47 -7.33 -1.70
CA PRO A 141 -11.48 -7.01 -2.72
C PRO A 141 -10.18 -6.44 -2.13
N ASP A 142 -10.22 -5.75 -0.98
CA ASP A 142 -9.02 -5.16 -0.37
C ASP A 142 -8.08 -6.26 0.12
N ALA A 143 -8.64 -7.30 0.76
CA ALA A 143 -7.85 -8.44 1.23
C ALA A 143 -7.17 -9.18 0.07
N ASN A 144 -7.85 -9.29 -1.08
CA ASN A 144 -7.27 -9.89 -2.28
C ASN A 144 -6.19 -8.97 -2.91
N GLY A 145 -6.41 -7.66 -2.90
CA GLY A 145 -5.43 -6.66 -3.35
C GLY A 145 -4.15 -6.67 -2.51
N ASP A 146 -4.29 -6.73 -1.18
CA ASP A 146 -3.16 -6.83 -0.25
C ASP A 146 -2.38 -8.13 -0.46
N PHE A 147 -3.07 -9.25 -0.70
CA PHE A 147 -2.41 -10.51 -1.06
C PHE A 147 -1.61 -10.37 -2.35
N CYS A 148 -2.21 -9.84 -3.42
CA CYS A 148 -1.51 -9.60 -4.68
C CYS A 148 -0.31 -8.65 -4.51
N LYS A 149 -0.42 -7.65 -3.63
CA LYS A 149 0.68 -6.75 -3.27
C LYS A 149 1.82 -7.50 -2.57
N VAL A 150 1.52 -8.39 -1.61
CA VAL A 150 2.53 -9.26 -0.97
C VAL A 150 3.24 -10.12 -2.02
N VAL A 151 2.49 -10.76 -2.91
CA VAL A 151 3.06 -11.59 -3.97
C VAL A 151 3.96 -10.77 -4.90
N ARG A 152 3.57 -9.54 -5.21
CA ARG A 152 4.43 -8.63 -5.97
C ARG A 152 5.71 -8.28 -5.21
N LEU A 153 5.62 -7.91 -3.94
CA LEU A 153 6.77 -7.60 -3.09
C LEU A 153 7.71 -8.80 -2.90
N LEU A 154 7.19 -10.02 -2.90
CA LEU A 154 7.99 -11.24 -2.85
C LEU A 154 8.89 -11.37 -4.09
N ALA A 155 8.41 -10.93 -5.25
CA ALA A 155 9.14 -10.97 -6.51
C ALA A 155 10.15 -9.82 -6.68
N GLU A 156 9.84 -8.64 -6.15
CA GLU A 156 10.64 -7.43 -6.33
C GLU A 156 12.05 -7.56 -5.74
N GLY A 157 13.05 -7.17 -6.55
CA GLY A 157 14.45 -7.11 -6.13
C GLY A 157 15.11 -8.47 -5.85
N ARG A 158 14.53 -9.54 -6.40
CA ARG A 158 15.07 -10.90 -6.32
C ARG A 158 15.19 -11.50 -7.72
N GLU A 159 16.14 -12.40 -7.91
CA GLU A 159 16.32 -13.14 -9.17
C GLU A 159 15.33 -14.30 -9.31
N ILE A 160 14.03 -14.02 -9.16
CA ILE A 160 12.95 -14.98 -9.36
C ILE A 160 12.28 -14.64 -10.69
N GLY A 161 12.28 -15.58 -11.64
CA GLY A 161 11.82 -15.32 -13.01
C GLY A 161 10.35 -14.93 -13.07
N TRP A 162 9.45 -15.82 -12.62
CA TRP A 162 8.02 -15.60 -12.74
C TRP A 162 7.30 -15.89 -11.43
N VAL A 163 6.64 -14.89 -10.86
CA VAL A 163 5.84 -15.04 -9.62
C VAL A 163 4.37 -14.72 -9.91
N VAL A 164 3.47 -15.64 -9.58
CA VAL A 164 2.04 -15.54 -9.92
C VAL A 164 1.17 -15.73 -8.66
N PRO A 165 0.25 -14.79 -8.36
CA PRO A 165 -0.73 -14.98 -7.30
C PRO A 165 -1.90 -15.84 -7.79
N CYS A 166 -2.38 -16.75 -6.93
CA CYS A 166 -3.64 -17.45 -7.12
C CYS A 166 -4.31 -17.78 -5.80
N PHE A 167 -5.52 -18.35 -5.88
CA PHE A 167 -6.34 -18.66 -4.72
C PHE A 167 -6.80 -20.11 -4.71
N ILE A 168 -6.96 -20.71 -3.53
CA ILE A 168 -7.53 -22.07 -3.42
C ILE A 168 -9.07 -22.08 -3.44
N GLY A 169 -9.70 -20.91 -3.28
CA GLY A 169 -11.14 -20.73 -3.33
C GLY A 169 -11.59 -19.26 -3.18
N VAL A 170 -12.90 -19.07 -3.03
CA VAL A 170 -13.62 -17.79 -2.85
C VAL A 170 -13.53 -16.83 -4.04
N THR A 171 -12.32 -16.54 -4.51
CA THR A 171 -12.04 -15.65 -5.64
C THR A 171 -11.10 -16.32 -6.65
N ARG A 172 -10.88 -15.65 -7.77
CA ARG A 172 -10.09 -16.12 -8.93
C ARG A 172 -8.84 -15.27 -9.13
N PRO A 173 -7.79 -15.79 -9.79
CA PRO A 173 -7.71 -17.11 -10.44
C PRO A 173 -7.51 -18.26 -9.44
N LEU A 174 -8.12 -19.43 -9.71
CA LEU A 174 -7.96 -20.61 -8.87
C LEU A 174 -6.61 -21.29 -9.12
N LEU A 175 -6.05 -21.97 -8.10
CA LEU A 175 -4.77 -22.69 -8.20
C LEU A 175 -4.73 -23.62 -9.42
N GLU A 176 -5.76 -24.44 -9.60
CA GLU A 176 -5.89 -25.36 -10.74
C GLU A 176 -5.83 -24.62 -12.09
N GLU A 177 -6.52 -23.49 -12.22
CA GLU A 177 -6.51 -22.67 -13.45
C GLU A 177 -5.13 -22.02 -13.67
N THR A 178 -4.50 -21.56 -12.58
CA THR A 178 -3.20 -20.89 -12.63
C THR A 178 -2.07 -21.84 -13.02
N VAL A 179 -1.99 -23.04 -12.45
CA VAL A 179 -0.93 -23.99 -12.80
C VAL A 179 -1.05 -24.46 -14.26
N GLU A 180 -2.28 -24.61 -14.77
CA GLU A 180 -2.53 -24.90 -16.19
C GLU A 180 -2.08 -23.75 -17.10
N LEU A 181 -2.37 -22.50 -16.72
CA LEU A 181 -1.91 -21.34 -17.46
C LEU A 181 -0.38 -21.23 -17.45
N VAL A 182 0.23 -21.46 -16.29
CA VAL A 182 1.69 -21.45 -16.10
C VAL A 182 2.36 -22.55 -16.92
N ALA A 183 1.79 -23.75 -17.00
CA ALA A 183 2.31 -24.86 -17.78
C ALA A 183 2.45 -24.53 -19.28
N ARG A 184 1.60 -23.63 -19.82
CA ARG A 184 1.65 -23.21 -21.23
C ARG A 184 2.93 -22.45 -21.59
N ALA A 185 3.54 -21.78 -20.61
CA ALA A 185 4.85 -21.14 -20.80
C ALA A 185 6.02 -22.15 -20.79
N ARG A 186 5.75 -23.44 -20.56
CA ARG A 186 6.72 -24.54 -20.51
C ARG A 186 7.88 -24.29 -19.55
N PRO A 187 7.62 -23.96 -18.27
CA PRO A 187 8.69 -23.90 -17.27
C PRO A 187 9.29 -25.29 -17.04
N GLU A 188 10.56 -25.34 -16.64
CA GLU A 188 11.19 -26.58 -16.16
C GLU A 188 10.73 -26.91 -14.73
N ARG A 189 10.35 -25.89 -13.97
CA ARG A 189 9.96 -26.01 -12.56
C ARG A 189 8.83 -25.07 -12.16
N ILE A 190 7.93 -25.57 -11.31
CA ILE A 190 6.91 -24.78 -10.61
C ILE A 190 7.09 -24.98 -9.10
N VAL A 191 7.28 -23.89 -8.36
CA VAL A 191 7.32 -23.88 -6.89
C VAL A 191 6.00 -23.31 -6.38
N VAL A 192 5.23 -24.10 -5.64
CA VAL A 192 3.94 -23.70 -5.09
C VAL A 192 4.13 -23.31 -3.63
N VAL A 193 3.84 -22.05 -3.29
CA VAL A 193 4.08 -21.44 -1.98
C VAL A 193 2.74 -21.15 -1.30
N PRO A 194 2.32 -21.93 -0.30
CA PRO A 194 1.09 -21.65 0.43
C PRO A 194 1.27 -20.47 1.39
N TYR A 195 0.54 -19.37 1.16
CA TYR A 195 0.54 -18.20 2.04
C TYR A 195 -0.53 -18.35 3.13
N PHE A 196 -0.27 -19.26 4.08
CA PHE A 196 -1.15 -19.61 5.19
C PHE A 196 -0.35 -19.66 6.51
N LEU A 197 -0.97 -19.27 7.61
CA LEU A 197 -0.36 -19.34 8.94
C LEU A 197 -0.28 -20.78 9.46
N PHE A 198 -1.34 -21.55 9.27
CA PHE A 198 -1.51 -22.89 9.86
C PHE A 198 -1.94 -23.91 8.80
N GLY A 199 -1.81 -25.18 9.17
CA GLY A 199 -2.24 -26.32 8.37
C GLY A 199 -3.77 -26.45 8.17
N GLY A 200 -4.18 -27.69 7.95
CA GLY A 200 -5.58 -28.10 7.84
C GLY A 200 -6.09 -28.31 6.43
N ARG A 201 -7.41 -28.48 6.28
CA ARG A 201 -8.07 -28.96 5.04
C ARG A 201 -7.69 -28.22 3.76
N LEU A 202 -7.46 -26.90 3.81
CA LEU A 202 -7.07 -26.13 2.63
C LEU A 202 -5.65 -26.43 2.17
N ILE A 203 -4.73 -26.67 3.11
CA ILE A 203 -3.36 -27.11 2.79
C ILE A 203 -3.39 -28.53 2.21
N SER A 204 -4.21 -29.43 2.75
CA SER A 204 -4.43 -30.75 2.16
C SER A 204 -4.97 -30.67 0.73
N LYS A 205 -5.95 -29.80 0.49
CA LYS A 205 -6.49 -29.55 -0.86
C LYS A 205 -5.44 -29.00 -1.83
N ILE A 206 -4.57 -28.10 -1.38
CA ILE A 206 -3.45 -27.59 -2.20
C ILE A 206 -2.52 -28.75 -2.58
N ARG A 207 -2.15 -29.60 -1.61
CA ARG A 207 -1.32 -30.78 -1.85
C ARG A 207 -1.92 -31.71 -2.90
N GLU A 208 -3.19 -32.06 -2.75
CA GLU A 208 -3.90 -32.92 -3.71
C GLU A 208 -3.92 -32.32 -5.13
N GLN A 209 -4.16 -31.00 -5.26
CA GLN A 209 -4.12 -30.32 -6.56
C GLN A 209 -2.72 -30.30 -7.17
N VAL A 210 -1.68 -30.10 -6.37
CA VAL A 210 -0.29 -30.13 -6.82
C VAL A 210 0.13 -31.54 -7.26
N GLU A 211 -0.22 -32.57 -6.51
CA GLU A 211 0.05 -33.98 -6.86
C GLU A 211 -0.68 -34.39 -8.15
N SER A 212 -1.95 -34.00 -8.29
CA SER A 212 -2.73 -34.20 -9.51
C SER A 212 -2.13 -33.49 -10.73
N PHE A 213 -1.61 -32.26 -10.54
CA PHE A 213 -0.91 -31.54 -11.59
C PHE A 213 0.41 -32.23 -11.97
N GLN A 214 1.22 -32.64 -11.00
CA GLN A 214 2.49 -33.34 -11.23
C GLN A 214 2.31 -34.65 -12.00
N ALA A 215 1.22 -35.38 -11.73
CA ALA A 215 0.88 -36.60 -12.47
C ALA A 215 0.51 -36.33 -13.95
N ARG A 216 -0.16 -35.20 -14.23
CA ARG A 216 -0.55 -34.78 -15.59
C ARG A 216 0.60 -34.18 -16.39
N TYR A 217 1.54 -33.51 -15.72
CA TYR A 217 2.70 -32.86 -16.33
C TYR A 217 4.04 -33.39 -15.76
N PRO A 218 4.42 -34.67 -15.97
CA PRO A 218 5.61 -35.25 -15.34
C PRO A 218 6.94 -34.58 -15.70
N TRP A 219 7.00 -33.86 -16.83
CA TRP A 219 8.18 -33.15 -17.28
C TRP A 219 8.38 -31.78 -16.61
N ILE A 220 7.38 -31.26 -15.90
CA ILE A 220 7.50 -30.03 -15.11
C ILE A 220 7.73 -30.45 -13.66
N LYS A 221 8.90 -30.11 -13.09
CA LYS A 221 9.17 -30.39 -11.68
C LYS A 221 8.31 -29.47 -10.82
N THR A 222 7.29 -30.00 -10.17
CA THR A 222 6.39 -29.24 -9.28
C THR A 222 6.71 -29.55 -7.83
N GLU A 223 6.96 -28.52 -7.04
CA GLU A 223 7.35 -28.66 -5.63
C GLU A 223 6.45 -27.81 -4.75
N LEU A 224 5.84 -28.43 -3.73
CA LEU A 224 5.05 -27.73 -2.72
C LEU A 224 5.94 -27.37 -1.53
N THR A 225 6.05 -26.08 -1.23
CA THR A 225 6.81 -25.62 -0.05
C THR A 225 5.99 -25.77 1.23
N PRO A 226 6.64 -25.72 2.41
CA PRO A 226 5.92 -25.48 3.65
C PRO A 226 5.13 -24.17 3.59
N TYR A 227 4.02 -24.10 4.35
CA TYR A 227 3.32 -22.85 4.62
C TYR A 227 4.13 -21.98 5.61
N LEU A 228 3.63 -20.78 5.96
CA LEU A 228 4.40 -19.83 6.79
C LEU A 228 4.76 -20.44 8.16
N GLY A 229 3.75 -21.00 8.85
CA GLY A 229 3.93 -21.65 10.15
C GLY A 229 4.28 -20.67 11.26
N SER A 230 4.67 -21.21 12.41
CA SER A 230 5.28 -20.45 13.49
C SER A 230 6.73 -20.08 13.15
N ASP A 231 7.09 -18.83 13.38
CA ASP A 231 8.43 -18.29 13.14
C ASP A 231 8.64 -17.07 14.05
N ASP A 232 9.88 -16.81 14.48
CA ASP A 232 10.20 -15.64 15.31
C ASP A 232 9.83 -14.32 14.62
N ARG A 233 9.84 -14.29 13.27
CA ARG A 233 9.38 -13.15 12.46
C ARG A 233 7.91 -12.83 12.70
N LEU A 234 7.08 -13.85 12.91
CA LEU A 234 5.67 -13.69 13.23
C LEU A 234 5.48 -13.18 14.67
N LEU A 235 6.25 -13.71 15.63
CA LEU A 235 6.23 -13.25 17.02
C LEU A 235 6.62 -11.76 17.12
N ARG A 236 7.67 -11.34 16.39
CA ARG A 236 8.06 -9.92 16.30
C ARG A 236 6.97 -9.03 15.71
N LEU A 237 6.29 -9.49 14.66
CA LEU A 237 5.16 -8.77 14.07
C LEU A 237 3.99 -8.63 15.06
N MET A 238 3.68 -9.69 15.80
CA MET A 238 2.65 -9.63 16.84
C MET A 238 3.03 -8.61 17.93
N ASP A 239 4.31 -8.58 18.29
CA ASP A 239 4.85 -7.64 19.28
C ASP A 239 4.79 -6.18 18.83
N GLU A 240 5.09 -5.95 17.55
CA GLU A 240 4.96 -4.64 16.89
C GLU A 240 3.50 -4.17 16.93
N ARG A 241 2.55 -5.03 16.51
CA ARG A 241 1.11 -4.72 16.55
C ARG A 241 0.60 -4.43 17.95
N PHE A 242 1.08 -5.17 18.94
CA PHE A 242 0.74 -4.93 20.34
C PHE A 242 1.30 -3.59 20.84
N SER A 243 2.56 -3.30 20.53
CA SER A 243 3.24 -2.07 20.96
C SER A 243 2.63 -0.81 20.32
N GLU A 244 2.30 -0.84 19.02
CA GLU A 244 1.57 0.22 18.32
C GLU A 244 0.26 0.58 19.05
N ALA A 245 -0.52 -0.45 19.41
CA ALA A 245 -1.78 -0.27 20.12
C ALA A 245 -1.61 0.32 21.53
N MET A 246 -0.52 -0.02 22.22
CA MET A 246 -0.20 0.52 23.54
C MET A 246 0.19 2.00 23.51
N VAL A 247 0.96 2.42 22.50
CA VAL A 247 1.35 3.82 22.30
C VAL A 247 0.18 4.65 21.73
N GLY A 248 -0.84 3.98 21.17
CA GLY A 248 -1.97 4.63 20.51
C GLY A 248 -1.65 5.07 19.08
N GLU A 249 -0.52 4.60 18.54
CA GLU A 249 -0.19 4.77 17.13
C GLU A 249 -1.15 3.91 16.30
N ARG A 250 -1.72 4.54 15.28
CA ARG A 250 -2.50 3.83 14.26
C ARG A 250 -1.79 4.05 12.94
N PRO A 251 -0.72 3.28 12.66
CA PRO A 251 -0.04 3.41 11.39
C PRO A 251 -1.07 3.19 10.29
N LEU A 252 -1.13 4.15 9.38
CA LEU A 252 -1.92 4.02 8.17
C LEU A 252 -1.39 2.80 7.40
N PRO A 253 -2.20 2.15 6.55
CA PRO A 253 -1.70 1.08 5.67
C PRO A 253 -0.51 1.52 4.79
N CYS A 254 -0.32 2.83 4.60
CA CYS A 254 0.84 3.41 3.91
C CYS A 254 2.06 3.65 4.81
N ASP A 255 1.96 3.53 6.13
CA ASP A 255 3.09 3.63 7.06
C ASP A 255 3.95 2.37 7.05
N THR A 256 3.36 1.19 6.80
CA THR A 256 4.11 -0.08 6.55
C THR A 256 4.47 -0.28 5.07
N CYS A 257 4.30 0.75 4.23
CA CYS A 257 4.63 0.68 2.82
C CYS A 257 6.14 0.59 2.60
N HIS A 258 6.58 -0.02 1.50
CA HIS A 258 8.01 -0.17 1.17
C HIS A 258 8.75 1.17 1.03
N TYR A 259 8.02 2.28 0.85
CA TYR A 259 8.54 3.65 0.83
C TYR A 259 8.92 4.19 2.24
N ARG A 260 8.40 3.60 3.33
CA ARG A 260 8.57 4.08 4.71
C ARG A 260 9.23 3.06 5.64
N VAL A 261 9.02 1.76 5.39
CA VAL A 261 9.70 0.66 6.09
C VAL A 261 10.58 -0.09 5.08
N PRO A 262 11.89 -0.26 5.36
CA PRO A 262 12.78 -0.98 4.46
C PRO A 262 12.35 -2.45 4.36
N VAL A 263 11.80 -2.83 3.21
CA VAL A 263 11.69 -4.24 2.81
C VAL A 263 13.04 -4.61 2.20
N SER A 264 13.77 -5.54 2.82
CA SER A 264 15.17 -5.89 2.49
C SER A 264 15.43 -6.09 1.00
N ALA A 265 14.46 -6.63 0.26
CA ALA A 265 14.59 -6.88 -1.17
C ALA A 265 14.41 -5.63 -2.06
N VAL A 266 13.76 -4.56 -1.60
CA VAL A 266 13.32 -3.44 -2.47
C VAL A 266 14.04 -2.12 -2.14
N ILE A 267 15.04 -2.14 -1.24
CA ILE A 267 15.73 -0.94 -0.76
C ILE A 267 16.32 -0.10 -1.90
N GLN A 268 16.75 -0.73 -3.00
CA GLN A 268 17.43 -0.08 -4.12
C GLN A 268 16.52 0.28 -5.32
N ASN A 269 15.24 -0.10 -5.32
CA ASN A 269 14.34 0.22 -6.43
C ASN A 269 13.93 1.70 -6.41
N VAL A 270 13.52 2.23 -7.59
CA VAL A 270 13.16 3.64 -7.83
C VAL A 270 12.03 4.16 -6.91
N GLY A 271 11.36 3.26 -6.19
CA GLY A 271 10.38 3.56 -5.16
C GLY A 271 10.80 3.26 -3.70
N GLY A 272 12.09 3.10 -3.39
CA GLY A 272 12.58 2.84 -2.04
C GLY A 272 13.00 4.12 -1.28
N LEU A 273 14.10 4.03 -0.52
CA LEU A 273 14.70 5.15 0.22
C LEU A 273 14.92 6.39 -0.66
N ASN A 274 15.21 6.22 -1.96
CA ASN A 274 15.37 7.32 -2.92
C ASN A 274 14.07 8.13 -3.12
N ALA A 275 12.91 7.48 -3.12
CA ALA A 275 11.63 8.17 -3.23
C ALA A 275 11.27 8.89 -1.92
N LEU A 276 11.59 8.30 -0.75
CA LEU A 276 11.49 9.01 0.53
C LEU A 276 12.42 10.23 0.57
N LEU A 277 13.66 10.10 0.13
CA LEU A 277 14.61 11.22 0.01
C LEU A 277 14.10 12.28 -0.95
N TRP A 278 13.44 11.88 -2.05
CA TRP A 278 12.82 12.81 -2.99
C TRP A 278 11.61 13.53 -2.38
N SER A 279 10.74 12.82 -1.64
CA SER A 279 9.62 13.40 -0.91
C SER A 279 10.07 14.31 0.24
N LEU A 280 11.13 13.95 0.96
CA LEU A 280 11.75 14.81 1.98
C LEU A 280 12.33 16.06 1.33
N ARG A 281 13.09 15.92 0.24
CA ARG A 281 13.60 17.07 -0.53
C ARG A 281 12.47 17.94 -1.07
N HIS A 282 11.39 17.35 -1.56
CA HIS A 282 10.19 18.05 -2.02
C HIS A 282 9.49 18.80 -0.87
N GLY A 283 9.38 18.16 0.30
CA GLY A 283 8.91 18.80 1.53
C GLY A 283 9.81 19.96 1.97
N PHE A 284 11.13 19.82 1.88
CA PHE A 284 12.08 20.91 2.13
C PHE A 284 11.93 22.04 1.12
N THR A 285 11.60 21.78 -0.14
CA THR A 285 11.32 22.85 -1.12
C THR A 285 10.01 23.59 -0.84
N HIS A 286 9.01 22.94 -0.23
CA HIS A 286 7.80 23.64 0.26
C HIS A 286 8.05 24.39 1.57
N ALA A 287 8.89 23.84 2.45
CA ALA A 287 9.31 24.49 3.70
C ALA A 287 10.33 25.62 3.51
N GLN A 288 10.88 25.78 2.30
CA GLN A 288 11.72 26.92 1.91
C GLN A 288 10.94 28.23 1.73
N ALA A 289 9.63 28.24 2.00
CA ALA A 289 8.93 29.47 2.32
C ALA A 289 9.48 30.05 3.64
N MET A 290 10.66 30.68 3.57
CA MET A 290 11.14 31.52 4.66
C MET A 290 10.08 32.58 4.95
N PRO A 291 9.81 32.92 6.21
CA PRO A 291 9.04 34.11 6.52
C PRO A 291 9.84 35.31 6.01
N HIS A 292 9.48 35.82 4.83
CA HIS A 292 10.13 36.99 4.27
C HIS A 292 9.67 38.23 5.08
N VAL A 293 10.63 38.91 5.70
CA VAL A 293 10.47 40.14 6.50
C VAL A 293 10.21 41.37 5.59
N HIS A 294 9.95 41.16 4.30
CA HIS A 294 9.59 42.22 3.37
C HIS A 294 8.14 42.05 2.97
N ALA A 295 7.33 43.07 3.28
CA ALA A 295 5.93 43.18 2.85
C ALA A 295 5.87 43.37 1.33
N HIS A 296 6.16 42.32 0.57
CA HIS A 296 5.67 42.23 -0.80
C HIS A 296 4.18 41.92 -0.68
N ARG A 297 3.33 42.82 -1.19
CA ARG A 297 1.92 42.52 -1.41
C ARG A 297 1.87 41.22 -2.25
N PRO A 298 1.30 40.13 -1.73
CA PRO A 298 1.28 38.87 -2.46
C PRO A 298 0.52 39.08 -3.76
N LEU A 299 1.14 38.67 -4.88
CA LEU A 299 0.46 38.68 -6.16
C LEU A 299 -0.67 37.66 -6.10
N ALA A 300 -1.86 38.06 -6.52
CA ALA A 300 -2.97 37.15 -6.73
C ALA A 300 -2.63 36.14 -7.84
N LYS A 301 -1.99 36.61 -8.94
CA LYS A 301 -1.50 35.74 -10.02
C LYS A 301 -0.16 36.21 -10.58
N HIS A 302 0.66 35.26 -11.00
CA HIS A 302 1.89 35.52 -11.74
C HIS A 302 1.84 34.83 -13.11
N VAL A 303 1.79 35.64 -14.15
CA VAL A 303 1.80 35.22 -15.55
C VAL A 303 3.23 35.22 -16.07
N LEU A 304 3.74 34.05 -16.42
CA LEU A 304 5.06 33.84 -16.99
C LEU A 304 4.91 33.60 -18.48
N VAL A 305 5.58 34.39 -19.31
CA VAL A 305 5.51 34.27 -20.78
C VAL A 305 6.91 34.00 -21.33
N CYS A 306 7.04 32.89 -22.08
CA CYS A 306 8.32 32.51 -22.68
C CYS A 306 8.75 33.56 -23.71
N GLY A 307 9.95 34.10 -23.51
CA GLY A 307 10.56 35.12 -24.36
C GLY A 307 11.77 34.65 -25.16
N ASN A 308 12.00 33.34 -25.23
CA ASN A 308 13.07 32.73 -26.03
C ASN A 308 12.80 32.90 -27.54
N ALA A 309 13.82 32.73 -28.39
CA ALA A 309 13.77 32.97 -29.84
C ALA A 309 12.48 32.47 -30.51
N ASP A 310 12.17 31.18 -30.42
CA ASP A 310 10.98 30.59 -31.06
C ASP A 310 9.65 31.23 -30.60
N CYS A 311 9.53 31.54 -29.30
CA CYS A 311 8.32 32.19 -28.78
C CYS A 311 8.26 33.67 -29.16
N ALA A 312 9.42 34.34 -29.23
CA ALA A 312 9.51 35.73 -29.66
C ALA A 312 9.14 35.87 -31.14
N ASP A 313 9.61 34.95 -31.99
CA ASP A 313 9.26 34.87 -33.41
C ASP A 313 7.76 34.57 -33.60
N ALA A 314 7.17 33.79 -32.70
CA ALA A 314 5.73 33.53 -32.65
C ALA A 314 4.90 34.68 -32.01
N GLY A 315 5.52 35.81 -31.66
CA GLY A 315 4.83 37.01 -31.19
C GLY A 315 4.72 37.19 -29.67
N SER A 316 5.50 36.46 -28.86
CA SER A 316 5.39 36.54 -27.40
C SER A 316 5.73 37.92 -26.81
N ILE A 317 6.56 38.71 -27.50
CA ILE A 317 6.92 40.07 -27.06
C ILE A 317 5.72 41.02 -27.14
N THR A 318 4.94 40.96 -28.21
CA THR A 318 3.73 41.79 -28.35
C THR A 318 2.65 41.30 -27.39
N LEU A 319 2.51 39.98 -27.22
CA LEU A 319 1.63 39.38 -26.20
C LEU A 319 1.92 39.91 -24.79
N ILE A 320 3.19 39.95 -24.36
CA ILE A 320 3.58 40.49 -23.05
C ILE A 320 3.17 41.95 -22.90
N ALA A 321 3.41 42.77 -23.92
CA ALA A 321 3.05 44.18 -23.91
C ALA A 321 1.52 44.36 -23.80
N THR A 322 0.76 43.58 -24.58
CA THR A 322 -0.70 43.62 -24.60
C THR A 322 -1.31 43.15 -23.27
N LEU A 323 -0.82 42.06 -22.68
CA LEU A 323 -1.26 41.60 -21.35
C LEU A 323 -1.01 42.66 -20.27
N ARG A 324 0.17 43.30 -20.27
CA ARG A 324 0.48 44.38 -19.32
C ARG A 324 -0.42 45.60 -19.48
N ARG A 325 -0.73 45.97 -20.73
CA ARG A 325 -1.65 47.08 -21.03
C ARG A 325 -3.06 46.78 -20.51
N LEU A 326 -3.60 45.60 -20.81
CA LEU A 326 -4.94 45.17 -20.39
C LEU A 326 -5.07 45.09 -18.85
N LEU A 327 -4.04 44.59 -18.16
CA LEU A 327 -4.02 44.56 -16.70
C LEU A 327 -3.97 45.96 -16.07
N LYS A 328 -3.29 46.90 -16.72
CA LYS A 328 -3.28 48.31 -16.30
C LYS A 328 -4.63 49.00 -16.53
N GLU A 329 -5.30 48.69 -17.63
CA GLU A 329 -6.65 49.23 -17.92
C GLU A 329 -7.71 48.74 -16.92
N THR A 330 -7.49 47.56 -16.34
CA THR A 330 -8.37 46.96 -15.33
C THR A 330 -7.97 47.30 -13.89
N GLY A 331 -6.86 48.04 -13.69
CA GLY A 331 -6.36 48.43 -12.37
C GLY A 331 -5.82 47.27 -11.53
N ARG A 332 -5.45 46.14 -12.16
CA ARG A 332 -4.98 44.91 -11.49
C ARG A 332 -3.49 44.64 -11.68
N GLU A 333 -2.74 45.60 -12.20
CA GLU A 333 -1.30 45.48 -12.47
C GLU A 333 -0.43 45.31 -11.20
N LEU A 334 -0.97 45.66 -10.03
CA LEU A 334 -0.34 45.44 -8.73
C LEU A 334 -0.65 44.07 -8.12
N ASP A 335 -1.74 43.43 -8.54
CA ASP A 335 -2.15 42.10 -8.05
C ASP A 335 -1.75 40.98 -9.02
N ILE A 336 -1.64 41.28 -10.32
CA ILE A 336 -1.33 40.31 -11.38
C ILE A 336 -0.09 40.77 -12.13
N ARG A 337 1.02 40.03 -12.01
CA ARG A 337 2.29 40.38 -12.65
C ARG A 337 2.52 39.56 -13.92
N VAL A 338 2.96 40.23 -14.99
CA VAL A 338 3.42 39.56 -16.22
C VAL A 338 4.94 39.65 -16.32
N THR A 339 5.62 38.51 -16.29
CA THR A 339 7.08 38.41 -16.38
C THR A 339 7.50 37.63 -17.63
N LYS A 340 8.46 38.21 -18.38
CA LYS A 340 9.15 37.52 -19.47
C LYS A 340 10.13 36.50 -18.87
N THR A 341 10.09 35.27 -19.34
CA THR A 341 11.00 34.19 -18.93
C THR A 341 11.92 33.77 -20.07
N SER A 342 12.97 33.00 -19.73
CA SER A 342 13.74 32.21 -20.69
C SER A 342 12.93 31.02 -21.22
N CYS A 343 13.55 30.15 -22.03
CA CYS A 343 12.89 28.95 -22.55
C CYS A 343 12.25 28.11 -21.43
N MET A 344 11.02 27.66 -21.65
CA MET A 344 10.23 26.85 -20.72
C MET A 344 10.14 25.37 -21.16
N GLY A 345 11.02 24.93 -22.07
CA GLY A 345 11.09 23.53 -22.52
C GLY A 345 10.08 23.11 -23.59
N ARG A 346 9.33 24.06 -24.17
CA ARG A 346 8.30 23.83 -25.21
C ARG A 346 8.59 24.59 -26.52
N CYS A 347 9.83 24.49 -26.98
CA CYS A 347 10.24 25.06 -28.27
C CYS A 347 9.37 24.50 -29.41
N GLY A 348 8.98 25.36 -30.35
CA GLY A 348 8.09 25.01 -31.47
C GLY A 348 6.59 25.06 -31.17
N GLU A 349 6.18 25.19 -29.90
CA GLU A 349 4.75 25.24 -29.49
C GLU A 349 4.33 26.62 -28.95
N GLY A 350 5.19 27.62 -29.13
CA GLY A 350 5.04 28.96 -28.58
C GLY A 350 4.02 29.86 -29.29
N PRO A 351 3.61 30.98 -28.67
CA PRO A 351 4.02 31.45 -27.34
C PRO A 351 3.46 30.62 -26.18
N THR A 352 4.33 30.24 -25.25
CA THR A 352 3.96 29.52 -24.02
C THR A 352 3.70 30.50 -22.88
N VAL A 353 2.58 30.32 -22.18
CA VAL A 353 2.19 31.14 -21.02
C VAL A 353 1.88 30.22 -19.84
N ALA A 354 2.47 30.46 -18.67
CA ALA A 354 2.13 29.77 -17.43
C ALA A 354 1.53 30.75 -16.42
N VAL A 355 0.47 30.34 -15.73
CA VAL A 355 -0.21 31.15 -14.71
C VAL A 355 -0.14 30.45 -13.36
N TYR A 356 0.45 31.13 -12.38
CA TYR A 356 0.53 30.67 -10.98
C TYR A 356 -0.33 31.56 -10.07
N PRO A 357 -0.90 31.02 -8.96
CA PRO A 357 -0.71 29.67 -8.42
C PRO A 357 -1.50 28.56 -9.12
N ASP A 358 -2.35 28.91 -10.09
CA ASP A 358 -3.30 27.99 -10.75
C ASP A 358 -2.64 26.78 -11.45
N GLY A 359 -1.33 26.84 -11.73
CA GLY A 359 -0.58 25.71 -12.32
C GLY A 359 -0.93 25.45 -13.79
N ILE A 360 -1.56 26.42 -14.47
CA ILE A 360 -2.08 26.26 -15.84
C ILE A 360 -1.04 26.71 -16.85
N TRP A 361 -0.84 25.87 -17.86
CA TRP A 361 0.01 26.15 -19.01
C TRP A 361 -0.83 26.27 -20.26
N TYR A 362 -0.61 27.36 -20.99
CA TYR A 362 -1.18 27.64 -22.29
C TYR A 362 -0.11 27.55 -23.38
N ARG A 363 -0.50 27.03 -24.55
CA ARG A 363 0.36 26.99 -25.75
C ARG A 363 -0.24 27.79 -26.90
N GLY A 364 0.62 28.22 -27.82
CA GLY A 364 0.20 28.92 -29.03
C GLY A 364 -0.61 30.20 -28.78
N VAL A 365 -0.40 30.87 -27.64
CA VAL A 365 -1.18 32.04 -27.25
C VAL A 365 -0.83 33.21 -28.16
N LYS A 366 -1.81 33.70 -28.92
CA LYS A 366 -1.62 34.85 -29.81
C LYS A 366 -1.96 36.14 -29.09
N GLU A 367 -1.47 37.26 -29.63
CA GLU A 367 -1.83 38.59 -29.12
C GLU A 367 -3.34 38.83 -29.10
N THR A 368 -4.08 38.30 -30.09
CA THR A 368 -5.55 38.38 -30.16
C THR A 368 -6.25 37.67 -29.00
N ASP A 369 -5.59 36.67 -28.41
CA ASP A 369 -6.13 35.90 -27.28
C ASP A 369 -5.90 36.59 -25.93
N ALA A 370 -5.07 37.64 -25.89
CA ALA A 370 -4.69 38.32 -24.65
C ALA A 370 -5.89 38.89 -23.88
N LYS A 371 -6.90 39.40 -24.61
CA LYS A 371 -8.11 39.96 -24.00
C LYS A 371 -8.94 38.87 -23.32
N GLU A 372 -9.20 37.79 -24.04
CA GLU A 372 -9.93 36.62 -23.50
C GLU A 372 -9.19 36.03 -22.30
N LEU A 373 -7.87 35.90 -22.38
CA LEU A 373 -7.05 35.37 -21.28
C LEU A 373 -7.15 36.24 -20.02
N VAL A 374 -7.16 37.56 -20.17
CA VAL A 374 -7.30 38.50 -19.04
C VAL A 374 -8.71 38.43 -18.45
N GLU A 375 -9.74 38.54 -19.28
CA GLU A 375 -11.14 38.61 -18.84
C GLU A 375 -11.61 37.27 -18.23
N GLU A 376 -11.33 36.15 -18.90
CA GLU A 376 -11.80 34.84 -18.46
C GLU A 376 -10.92 34.27 -17.35
N HIS A 377 -9.60 34.14 -17.56
CA HIS A 377 -8.77 33.41 -16.61
C HIS A 377 -8.17 34.30 -15.52
N LEU A 378 -7.57 35.43 -15.89
CA LEU A 378 -6.83 36.24 -14.90
C LEU A 378 -7.76 37.00 -13.95
N LEU A 379 -8.94 37.40 -14.41
CA LEU A 379 -9.94 38.12 -13.61
C LEU A 379 -11.14 37.27 -13.22
N GLY A 380 -11.58 36.35 -14.09
CA GLY A 380 -12.81 35.57 -13.93
C GLY A 380 -12.64 34.13 -13.44
N ASP A 381 -11.41 33.66 -13.22
CA ASP A 381 -11.07 32.28 -12.82
C ASP A 381 -11.65 31.17 -13.75
N ARG A 382 -11.93 31.50 -15.02
CA ARG A 382 -12.38 30.56 -16.06
C ARG A 382 -11.28 30.29 -17.07
N LEU A 383 -10.96 29.03 -17.31
CA LEU A 383 -9.87 28.65 -18.22
C LEU A 383 -10.25 28.89 -19.69
N VAL A 384 -9.30 29.39 -20.47
CA VAL A 384 -9.41 29.44 -21.93
C VAL A 384 -9.07 28.05 -22.49
N SER A 385 -10.00 27.10 -22.34
CA SER A 385 -9.79 25.66 -22.54
C SER A 385 -9.14 25.29 -23.87
N ARG A 386 -9.45 26.02 -24.96
CA ARG A 386 -8.85 25.81 -26.30
C ARG A 386 -7.34 26.04 -26.36
N LEU A 387 -6.79 26.82 -25.43
CA LEU A 387 -5.37 27.16 -25.35
C LEU A 387 -4.62 26.33 -24.31
N VAL A 388 -5.34 25.61 -23.43
CA VAL A 388 -4.74 24.84 -22.35
C VAL A 388 -3.94 23.67 -22.92
N ASP A 389 -2.72 23.55 -22.43
CA ASP A 389 -1.75 22.55 -22.84
C ASP A 389 -1.44 21.56 -21.71
N ASN A 390 -1.31 22.05 -20.48
CA ASN A 390 -1.20 21.20 -19.30
C ASN A 390 -1.72 21.89 -18.03
N ILE A 391 -2.16 21.08 -17.07
CA ILE A 391 -2.51 21.49 -15.71
C ILE A 391 -1.57 20.72 -14.79
N MET A 392 -0.63 21.40 -14.13
CA MET A 392 0.21 20.75 -13.14
C MET A 392 -0.63 20.47 -11.89
N GLN A 393 -0.92 19.18 -11.65
CA GLN A 393 -1.42 18.68 -10.36
C GLN A 393 -0.26 18.40 -9.40
#